data_AF-C7MQ25-F1
#
_entry.id   AF-C7MQ25-F1
#
_cell.length_a   1.000
_cell.length_b   1.000
_cell.length_c   1.000
_cell.angle_alpha   90.00
_cell.angle_beta   90.00
_cell.angle_gamma   90.00
#
_symmetry.space_group_name_H-M   'P 1'
#
loop_
_entity.id
_entity.type
_entity.pdbx_description
1 polymer ?
#
loop_
_entity_poly.entity_id
_entity_poly.type
_entity_poly.pdbx_seq_one_letter_code
_entity_poly.pdbx_strand_id
1 'polypeptide(L)'
;MCGGSGVLSWEQPHFGVLRTIEMPCPAGCGEHWKHPLAERDRVVAEAAESDDPIARREGNVAAANRIGADFIREALRHWGFYPPDCDSSKK
;
A
#
# COMPACT_ATOMS: atom_id res chain seq x y z
N MET A 1 -14.51 -8.27 11.01
CA MET A 1 -13.19 -8.74 11.50
C MET A 1 -13.22 -8.85 13.03
N CYS A 2 -12.54 -9.84 13.60
CA CYS A 2 -12.49 -10.30 15.01
C CYS A 2 -13.80 -10.64 15.76
N GLY A 3 -14.99 -10.32 15.24
CA GLY A 3 -16.27 -10.80 15.79
C GLY A 3 -16.56 -10.37 17.24
N GLY A 4 -15.91 -9.30 17.72
CA GLY A 4 -16.03 -8.82 19.10
C GLY A 4 -15.12 -9.51 20.11
N SER A 5 -14.31 -10.50 19.71
CA SER A 5 -13.39 -11.23 20.62
C SER A 5 -12.12 -10.45 21.00
N GLY A 6 -11.85 -9.33 20.32
CA GLY A 6 -10.61 -8.56 20.51
C GLY A 6 -9.37 -9.18 19.86
N VAL A 7 -9.47 -10.40 19.30
CA VAL A 7 -8.38 -11.11 18.62
C VAL A 7 -8.80 -11.66 17.26
N LEU A 8 -7.84 -11.86 16.37
CA LEU A 8 -7.98 -12.66 15.16
C LEU A 8 -7.31 -14.01 15.44
N SER A 9 -8.07 -15.08 15.33
CA SER A 9 -7.60 -16.45 15.58
C SER A 9 -7.68 -17.27 14.29
N TRP A 10 -6.60 -17.98 13.98
CA TRP A 10 -6.54 -18.90 12.84
C TRP A 10 -5.60 -20.06 13.12
N GLU A 11 -5.79 -21.15 12.40
CA GLU A 11 -4.91 -22.31 12.46
C GLU A 11 -3.85 -22.24 11.36
N GLN A 12 -2.60 -22.52 11.74
CA GLN A 12 -1.45 -22.55 10.84
C GLN A 12 -0.62 -23.80 11.09
N PRO A 13 -0.19 -24.53 10.05
CA PRO A 13 0.80 -25.59 10.18
C PRO A 13 2.15 -25.06 10.68
N HIS A 14 2.76 -25.76 11.63
CA HIS A 14 4.08 -25.47 12.16
C HIS A 14 4.80 -26.78 12.45
N PHE A 15 5.84 -27.08 11.66
CA PHE A 15 6.63 -28.31 11.77
C PHE A 15 5.79 -29.60 11.89
N GLY A 16 4.77 -29.74 11.03
CA GLY A 16 3.92 -30.93 10.99
C GLY A 16 2.81 -30.98 12.03
N VAL A 17 2.65 -29.95 12.86
CA VAL A 17 1.54 -29.82 13.82
C VAL A 17 0.70 -28.58 13.49
N LEU A 18 -0.61 -28.67 13.63
CA LEU A 18 -1.48 -27.51 13.49
C LEU A 18 -1.47 -26.70 14.80
N ARG A 19 -1.12 -25.42 14.74
CA ARG A 19 -1.17 -24.52 15.89
C ARG A 19 -2.18 -23.41 15.66
N THR A 20 -2.90 -23.04 16.72
CA THR A 20 -3.73 -21.85 16.72
C THR A 20 -2.85 -20.64 16.99
N ILE A 21 -2.95 -19.62 16.14
CA ILE A 21 -2.33 -18.32 16.33
C ILE A 21 -3.42 -17.33 16.70
N GLU A 22 -3.15 -16.53 17.72
CA GLU A 22 -3.98 -15.40 18.13
C GLU A 22 -3.18 -14.11 17.97
N MET A 23 -3.79 -13.12 17.34
CA MET A 23 -3.22 -11.79 17.16
C MET A 23 -4.23 -10.74 17.61
N PRO A 24 -3.81 -9.64 18.28
CA PRO A 24 -4.70 -8.54 18.60
C PRO A 24 -5.43 -8.03 17.36
N CYS A 25 -6.73 -7.73 17.51
CA CYS A 25 -7.55 -7.30 16.40
C CYS A 25 -7.02 -5.99 15.79
N PRO A 26 -6.66 -5.95 14.50
CA PRO A 26 -6.08 -4.76 13.87
C PRO A 26 -7.08 -3.60 13.80
N ALA A 27 -8.39 -3.87 13.90
CA ALA A 27 -9.44 -2.87 13.98
C ALA A 27 -9.48 -2.11 15.33
N GLY A 28 -8.57 -2.41 16.27
CA GLY A 28 -8.47 -1.69 17.53
C GLY A 28 -9.43 -2.16 18.62
N CYS A 29 -10.03 -3.34 18.46
CA CYS A 29 -10.95 -3.93 19.44
C CYS A 29 -10.25 -4.61 20.62
N GLY A 30 -8.91 -4.69 20.61
CA GLY A 30 -8.10 -5.28 21.68
C GLY A 30 -7.60 -4.24 22.69
N GLU A 31 -7.08 -4.70 23.83
CA GLU A 31 -6.66 -3.81 24.93
C GLU A 31 -5.38 -3.01 24.63
N HIS A 32 -4.45 -3.56 23.84
CA HIS A 32 -3.10 -3.01 23.70
C HIS A 32 -2.81 -2.30 22.37
N TRP A 33 -3.49 -2.69 21.28
CA TRP A 33 -3.34 -2.02 19.98
C TRP A 33 -4.55 -1.15 19.72
N LYS A 34 -4.45 0.14 20.06
CA LYS A 34 -5.36 1.17 19.55
C LYS A 34 -4.59 1.93 18.49
N HIS A 35 -5.10 1.97 17.26
CA HIS A 35 -4.57 2.89 16.27
C HIS A 35 -4.54 4.28 16.92
N PRO A 36 -3.39 4.99 16.97
CA PRO A 36 -3.35 6.29 17.59
C PRO A 36 -4.39 7.18 16.91
N LEU A 37 -5.30 7.77 17.70
CA LEU A 37 -6.26 8.74 17.18
C LEU A 37 -5.54 9.87 16.42
N ALA A 38 -4.32 10.20 16.85
CA ALA A 38 -3.42 11.17 16.22
C ALA A 38 -3.03 10.83 14.76
N GLU A 39 -3.09 9.56 14.37
CA GLU A 39 -2.72 9.10 13.03
C GLU A 39 -3.96 8.87 12.14
N ARG A 40 -5.17 8.99 12.70
CA ARG A 40 -6.44 8.72 11.97
C ARG A 40 -6.62 9.66 10.78
N ASP A 41 -6.20 10.92 10.91
CA ASP A 41 -6.28 11.91 9.82
C ASP A 41 -5.18 11.72 8.76
N ARG A 42 -4.23 10.79 8.98
CA ARG A 42 -3.23 10.40 7.98
C ARG A 42 -3.68 9.21 7.14
N VAL A 43 -4.81 8.60 7.47
CA VAL A 43 -5.48 7.66 6.57
C VAL A 43 -5.97 8.49 5.40
N VAL A 44 -5.35 8.30 4.24
CA VAL A 44 -5.86 8.81 2.98
C VAL A 44 -7.25 8.22 2.85
N ALA A 45 -8.29 9.00 3.13
CA ALA A 45 -9.62 8.64 2.71
C ALA A 45 -9.50 8.34 1.21
N GLU A 46 -9.92 7.16 0.78
CA GLU A 46 -10.21 6.97 -0.64
C GLU A 46 -11.14 8.13 -0.98
N ALA A 47 -10.63 9.08 -1.77
CA ALA A 47 -11.39 10.21 -2.27
C ALA A 47 -12.40 9.63 -3.27
N ALA A 48 -13.42 8.98 -2.73
CA ALA A 48 -14.67 8.81 -3.41
C ALA A 48 -15.31 10.20 -3.43
N GLU A 49 -15.44 10.76 -4.63
CA GLU A 49 -16.38 11.84 -4.94
C GLU A 49 -15.97 13.30 -4.63
N SER A 50 -14.69 13.65 -4.68
CA SER A 50 -14.32 15.04 -4.97
C SER A 50 -13.57 15.12 -6.29
N ASP A 51 -14.20 15.71 -7.30
CA ASP A 51 -13.61 16.05 -8.62
C ASP A 51 -12.41 17.02 -8.53
N ASP A 52 -12.05 17.46 -7.33
CA ASP A 52 -10.87 18.29 -7.10
C ASP A 52 -9.73 17.38 -6.63
N PRO A 53 -8.74 17.07 -7.49
CA PRO A 53 -7.58 16.30 -7.05
C PRO A 53 -6.87 17.15 -6.01
N ILE A 54 -6.97 16.77 -4.73
CA ILE A 54 -6.15 17.34 -3.66
C ILE A 54 -4.72 17.33 -4.19
N ALA A 55 -4.19 18.50 -4.53
CA ALA A 55 -2.90 18.63 -5.16
C ALA A 55 -1.89 17.93 -4.24
N ARG A 56 -1.40 16.77 -4.66
CA ARG A 56 -0.52 15.95 -3.83
C ARG A 56 0.67 16.82 -3.45
N ARG A 57 0.80 17.11 -2.16
CA ARG A 57 1.84 17.99 -1.66
C ARG A 57 3.19 17.41 -2.08
N GLU A 58 3.96 18.18 -2.84
CA GLU A 58 5.30 17.78 -3.23
C GLU A 58 6.17 17.68 -1.98
N GLY A 59 6.74 16.50 -1.76
CA GLY A 59 7.63 16.22 -0.64
C GLY A 59 8.57 15.07 -0.97
N ASN A 60 9.28 14.56 0.02
CA ASN A 60 10.29 13.51 -0.18
C ASN A 60 9.75 12.28 -0.91
N VAL A 61 8.49 11.90 -0.66
CA VAL A 61 7.83 10.79 -1.36
C VAL A 61 7.63 11.09 -2.84
N ALA A 62 7.22 12.31 -3.20
CA ALA A 62 7.08 12.71 -4.61
C ALA A 62 8.44 12.71 -5.32
N ALA A 63 9.49 13.18 -4.65
CA ALA A 63 10.85 13.15 -5.18
C ALA A 63 11.37 11.71 -5.38
N ALA A 64 11.18 10.83 -4.40
CA ALA A 64 11.58 9.43 -4.49
C ALA A 64 10.81 8.69 -5.59
N ASN A 65 9.50 8.94 -5.72
CA ASN A 65 8.68 8.34 -6.77
C ASN A 65 9.10 8.81 -8.17
N ARG A 66 9.51 10.08 -8.34
CA ARG A 66 10.07 10.56 -9.61
C ARG A 66 11.36 9.81 -9.97
N ILE A 67 12.31 9.73 -9.04
CA ILE A 67 13.58 9.03 -9.24
C ILE A 67 13.35 7.56 -9.61
N GLY A 68 12.46 6.88 -8.87
CA GLY A 68 12.11 5.48 -9.14
C GLY A 68 11.44 5.30 -10.50
N ALA A 69 10.49 6.18 -10.86
CA ALA A 69 9.82 6.13 -12.15
C ALA A 69 10.79 6.36 -13.32
N ASP A 70 11.76 7.26 -13.17
CA ASP A 70 12.77 7.53 -14.20
C ASP A 70 13.74 6.36 -14.37
N PHE A 71 14.18 5.75 -13.27
CA PHE A 71 14.98 4.52 -13.31
C PHE A 71 14.26 3.38 -14.04
N ILE A 72 12.99 3.14 -13.70
CA ILE A 72 12.18 2.08 -14.34
C ILE A 72 12.01 2.38 -15.83
N ARG A 73 11.74 3.64 -16.20
CA ARG A 73 11.58 4.03 -17.61
C ARG A 73 12.86 3.76 -18.41
N GLU A 74 14.03 4.07 -17.86
CA GLU A 74 15.30 3.84 -18.53
C GLU A 74 15.64 2.35 -18.63
N ALA A 75 15.42 1.58 -17.56
CA ALA A 75 15.59 0.12 -17.58
C ALA A 75 14.70 -0.55 -18.64
N LEU A 76 13.43 -0.14 -18.72
CA LEU A 76 12.49 -0.62 -19.73
C LEU A 76 12.97 -0.29 -21.16
N ARG A 77 13.50 0.92 -21.40
CA ARG A 77 14.11 1.30 -22.68
C ARG A 77 15.31 0.42 -23.03
N HIS A 78 16.20 0.17 -22.07
CA HIS A 78 17.35 -0.71 -22.29
C HIS A 78 16.94 -2.16 -22.60
N TRP A 79 15.81 -2.61 -22.06
CA TRP A 79 15.23 -3.92 -22.35
C TRP A 79 14.35 -3.94 -23.61
N GLY A 80 14.22 -2.82 -24.33
CA GLY A 80 13.49 -2.73 -25.60
C GLY A 80 11.97 -2.49 -25.46
N PHE A 81 11.49 -2.10 -24.28
CA PHE A 81 10.11 -1.67 -24.07
C PHE A 81 10.01 -0.16 -24.26
N TYR A 82 9.36 0.26 -25.34
CA TYR A 82 9.10 1.67 -25.62
C TYR A 82 7.66 2.01 -25.22
N PRO A 83 7.43 3.17 -24.59
CA PRO A 83 6.08 3.64 -24.38
C PRO A 83 5.38 3.79 -25.75
N PRO A 84 4.08 3.44 -25.84
CA PRO A 84 3.30 3.77 -27.01
C PRO A 84 3.41 5.29 -27.19
N ASP A 85 3.77 5.72 -28.40
CA ASP A 85 4.05 7.11 -28.84
C ASP A 85 5.54 7.52 -28.99
N CYS A 86 6.48 6.57 -28.96
CA CYS A 86 7.81 6.76 -29.57
C CYS A 86 8.01 6.03 -30.91
N ASP A 87 6.93 5.59 -31.57
CA ASP A 87 7.02 5.09 -32.95
C ASP A 87 6.89 6.25 -33.95
N SER A 88 7.97 7.01 -34.09
CA SER A 88 8.17 7.93 -35.21
C SER A 88 9.43 7.54 -35.98
N SER A 89 9.42 6.37 -36.60
CA SER A 89 9.97 6.14 -37.95
C SER A 89 10.21 4.65 -38.22
N LYS A 90 9.16 3.95 -38.66
CA LYS A 90 9.34 3.01 -39.77
C LYS A 90 9.31 3.80 -41.08
N LYS A 91 10.48 4.04 -41.66
CA LYS A 91 10.67 4.18 -43.11
C LYS A 91 12.08 3.78 -43.48
#